data_AF-A0A8J5BZ61-F1
#
_entry.id   AF-A0A8J5BZ61-F1
#
_cell.length_a   1.000
_cell.length_b   1.000
_cell.length_c   1.000
_cell.angle_alpha   90.00
_cell.angle_beta   90.00
_cell.angle_gamma   90.00
#
_symmetry.space_group_name_H-M   'P 1'
#
loop_
_entity.id
_entity.type
_entity.pdbx_description
1 polymer ?
#
loop_
_entity_poly.entity_id
_entity_poly.type
_entity_poly.pdbx_seq_one_letter_code
_entity_poly.pdbx_strand_id
1 'polypeptide(L)'
;MNNTCTLYGEGLAAASSSNTFIAFPAPHTLQDVATNKKAYASSNWEYDGNANPSYAVDTIETDETMFHSMPEPSPWWLLDLHSTQRIHDVQILSRRECCSERFHNVEIRVGDRRRHDGDFSSYTLFSKYAGPYTPDQGRLSCARGDGVSVDVTVRGPVDEVTGMVINVSDLKVIIQEVVMNTFDHKNVDLDVPVFRDTNLVSTAENIAVVMYDGIQELLPGGLKLHRIRLHETGKNVVDYYGNSE
;
A
#
# COMPACT_ATOMS: atom_id res chain seq x y z
N MET A 1 -4.48 7.57 0.82
CA MET A 1 -4.34 6.23 1.43
C MET A 1 -3.93 5.32 0.29
N ASN A 2 -2.62 5.12 0.13
CA ASN A 2 -2.08 4.40 -1.01
C ASN A 2 -1.76 2.99 -0.52
N ASN A 3 -2.56 2.04 -0.99
CA ASN A 3 -2.32 0.63 -0.74
C ASN A 3 -1.44 0.15 -1.89
N THR A 4 -0.27 -0.39 -1.57
CA THR A 4 0.68 -0.90 -2.56
C THR A 4 0.59 -2.41 -2.58
N CYS A 5 0.65 -2.98 -3.79
CA CYS A 5 0.79 -4.42 -3.96
C CYS A 5 2.27 -4.77 -4.17
N THR A 6 2.76 -5.78 -3.45
CA THR A 6 4.11 -6.31 -3.55
C THR A 6 4.04 -7.77 -4.00
N LEU A 7 4.89 -8.12 -4.96
CA LEU A 7 5.06 -9.49 -5.47
C LEU A 7 6.17 -10.18 -4.68
N TYR A 8 5.91 -11.40 -4.22
CA TYR A 8 6.88 -12.25 -3.52
C TYR A 8 7.14 -13.51 -4.36
N GLY A 9 8.41 -13.80 -4.63
CA GLY A 9 8.87 -15.09 -5.14
C GLY A 9 9.21 -16.05 -4.01
N GLU A 10 8.92 -17.34 -4.16
CA GLU A 10 9.30 -18.35 -3.17
C GLU A 10 10.65 -18.97 -3.53
N GLY A 11 11.71 -18.43 -2.92
CA GLY A 11 13.06 -18.98 -2.92
C GLY A 11 13.70 -18.78 -1.54
N LEU A 12 14.09 -19.90 -0.93
CA LEU A 12 14.76 -20.07 0.37
C LEU A 12 15.65 -18.91 0.82
N ALA A 13 15.64 -18.67 2.14
CA ALA A 13 16.75 -18.02 2.81
C ALA A 13 18.08 -18.71 2.45
N ALA A 14 18.87 -18.06 1.59
CA ALA A 14 20.31 -18.24 1.48
C ALA A 14 20.91 -16.88 1.15
N ALA A 15 21.50 -16.26 2.17
CA ALA A 15 22.34 -15.08 2.02
C ALA A 15 23.47 -15.36 1.02
N SER A 16 23.67 -14.48 0.04
CA SER A 16 24.98 -14.22 -0.59
C SER A 16 24.93 -12.97 -1.47
N SER A 17 24.60 -11.83 -0.87
CA SER A 17 25.23 -10.52 -1.13
C SER A 17 24.54 -9.56 -0.18
N SER A 18 25.31 -8.97 0.71
CA SER A 18 24.91 -8.13 1.83
C SER A 18 23.89 -7.04 1.46
N ASN A 19 22.61 -7.39 1.54
CA ASN A 19 21.48 -6.48 1.69
C ASN A 19 20.60 -7.09 2.78
N THR A 20 20.74 -6.58 3.99
CA THR A 20 19.89 -6.94 5.13
C THR A 20 18.53 -6.28 4.90
N PHE A 21 17.63 -6.95 4.19
CA PHE A 21 16.22 -6.58 4.19
C PHE A 21 15.67 -6.93 5.57
N ILE A 22 15.34 -5.91 6.37
CA ILE A 22 14.62 -6.12 7.62
C ILE A 22 13.16 -6.42 7.26
N ALA A 23 12.84 -7.70 7.10
CA ALA A 23 11.46 -8.16 7.19
C ALA A 23 11.10 -8.19 8.68
N PHE A 24 10.40 -7.16 9.15
CA PHE A 24 9.81 -7.19 10.49
C PHE A 24 8.68 -8.23 10.50
N PRO A 25 8.64 -9.16 11.49
CA PRO A 25 7.53 -10.08 11.61
C PRO A 25 6.25 -9.28 11.84
N ALA A 26 5.25 -9.50 10.97
CA ALA A 26 3.92 -8.96 11.16
C ALA A 26 3.46 -9.27 12.60
N PRO A 27 2.89 -8.29 13.33
CA PRO A 27 2.44 -8.52 14.69
C PRO A 27 1.49 -9.71 14.70
N HIS A 28 1.82 -10.72 15.51
CA HIS A 28 0.94 -11.86 15.76
C HIS A 28 -0.48 -11.35 16.06
N THR A 29 -1.47 -11.90 15.34
CA THR A 29 -2.95 -11.84 15.50
C THR A 29 -3.78 -11.26 14.34
N LEU A 30 -3.22 -11.08 13.13
CA LEU A 30 -4.11 -10.99 11.96
C LEU A 30 -4.71 -12.37 11.66
N GLN A 31 -6.03 -12.46 11.68
CA GLN A 31 -6.78 -13.67 11.35
C GLN A 31 -7.11 -13.66 9.86
N ASP A 32 -6.95 -14.79 9.17
CA ASP A 32 -7.54 -14.96 7.84
C ASP A 32 -9.06 -15.05 7.98
N VAL A 33 -9.73 -14.05 7.42
CA VAL A 33 -11.18 -13.89 7.47
C VAL A 33 -11.85 -14.42 6.21
N ALA A 34 -11.07 -14.72 5.17
CA ALA A 34 -11.51 -15.23 3.88
C ALA A 34 -11.75 -16.74 3.91
N THR A 35 -11.01 -17.49 4.74
CA THR A 35 -11.09 -18.95 4.79
C THR A 35 -12.55 -19.45 4.91
N ASN A 36 -12.93 -20.39 4.04
CA ASN A 36 -14.24 -21.05 4.01
C ASN A 36 -15.44 -20.08 3.85
N LYS A 37 -15.22 -18.86 3.35
CA LYS A 37 -16.30 -17.94 3.00
C LYS A 37 -16.88 -18.27 1.62
N LYS A 38 -18.07 -17.73 1.36
CA LYS A 38 -18.72 -17.88 0.05
C LYS A 38 -18.05 -16.97 -0.95
N ALA A 39 -17.67 -17.55 -2.08
CA ALA A 39 -17.12 -16.83 -3.21
C ALA A 39 -18.04 -16.96 -4.42
N TYR A 40 -18.04 -15.93 -5.25
CA TYR A 40 -18.81 -15.82 -6.48
C TYR A 40 -17.88 -15.32 -7.58
N ALA A 41 -18.21 -15.62 -8.83
CA ALA A 41 -17.47 -15.10 -9.97
C ALA A 41 -18.41 -14.80 -11.13
N SER A 42 -17.93 -14.00 -12.08
CA SER A 42 -18.59 -13.75 -13.36
C SER A 42 -18.83 -15.03 -14.14
N SER A 43 -17.83 -15.92 -14.14
CA SER A 43 -17.85 -17.20 -14.83
C SER A 43 -16.83 -18.14 -14.19
N ASN A 44 -17.03 -19.45 -14.41
CA ASN A 44 -16.13 -20.50 -13.95
C ASN A 44 -15.73 -21.34 -15.17
N TRP A 45 -14.46 -21.71 -15.26
CA TRP A 45 -14.01 -22.65 -16.29
C TRP A 45 -14.55 -24.07 -16.00
N GLU A 46 -15.46 -24.58 -16.82
CA GLU A 46 -16.20 -25.82 -16.52
C GLU A 46 -15.52 -27.12 -17.01
N TYR A 47 -14.38 -27.04 -17.72
CA TYR A 47 -13.83 -28.19 -18.44
C TYR A 47 -13.32 -29.33 -17.55
N ASP A 48 -12.98 -29.07 -16.29
CA ASP A 48 -12.41 -30.05 -15.35
C ASP A 48 -13.13 -30.13 -13.99
N GLY A 49 -14.16 -29.31 -13.74
CA GLY A 49 -14.83 -29.25 -12.44
C GLY A 49 -13.98 -28.66 -11.30
N ASN A 50 -12.76 -28.19 -11.61
CA ASN A 50 -11.75 -27.77 -10.64
C ASN A 50 -11.58 -26.25 -10.55
N ALA A 51 -12.53 -25.47 -11.07
CA ALA A 51 -12.49 -24.00 -11.06
C ALA A 51 -13.60 -23.32 -10.25
N ASN A 52 -14.02 -23.91 -9.13
CA ASN A 52 -15.02 -23.28 -8.25
C ASN A 52 -14.42 -22.01 -7.60
N PRO A 53 -15.15 -20.87 -7.56
CA PRO A 53 -14.70 -19.66 -6.88
C PRO A 53 -14.27 -19.89 -5.43
N SER A 54 -14.86 -20.87 -4.74
CA SER A 54 -14.57 -21.20 -3.35
C SER A 54 -13.20 -21.85 -3.16
N TYR A 55 -12.59 -22.40 -4.22
CA TYR A 55 -11.23 -22.95 -4.14
C TYR A 55 -10.18 -21.85 -3.94
N ALA A 56 -10.48 -20.60 -4.27
CA ALA A 56 -9.58 -19.48 -3.94
C ALA A 56 -9.52 -19.16 -2.43
N VAL A 57 -10.36 -19.79 -1.60
CA VAL A 57 -10.48 -19.52 -0.15
C VAL A 57 -10.53 -20.78 0.71
N ASP A 58 -10.11 -21.93 0.16
CA ASP A 58 -10.09 -23.22 0.86
C ASP A 58 -8.75 -23.51 1.58
N THR A 59 -7.76 -22.62 1.43
CA THR A 59 -6.39 -22.72 1.98
C THR A 59 -5.55 -23.87 1.38
N ILE A 60 -6.00 -24.49 0.29
CA ILE A 60 -5.31 -25.58 -0.38
C ILE A 60 -4.51 -25.03 -1.56
N GLU A 61 -3.20 -24.93 -1.38
CA GLU A 61 -2.27 -24.47 -2.41
C GLU A 61 -1.86 -25.60 -3.37
N THR A 62 -2.81 -26.10 -4.16
CA THR A 62 -2.55 -27.11 -5.19
C THR A 62 -3.05 -26.66 -6.55
N ASP A 63 -2.39 -27.12 -7.60
CA ASP A 63 -2.82 -26.91 -8.99
C ASP A 63 -4.18 -27.58 -9.31
N GLU A 64 -4.70 -28.42 -8.41
CA GLU A 64 -5.98 -29.14 -8.56
C GLU A 64 -7.17 -28.36 -7.98
N THR A 65 -6.94 -27.35 -7.15
CA THR A 65 -7.98 -26.59 -6.43
C THR A 65 -7.76 -25.09 -6.61
N MET A 66 -7.91 -24.60 -7.85
CA MET A 66 -7.70 -23.18 -8.18
C MET A 66 -8.91 -22.58 -8.88
N PHE A 67 -9.24 -21.31 -8.64
CA PHE A 67 -10.26 -20.63 -9.43
C PHE A 67 -9.67 -20.07 -10.74
N HIS A 68 -10.36 -20.30 -11.87
CA HIS A 68 -10.11 -19.60 -13.13
C HIS A 68 -11.44 -19.31 -13.86
N SER A 69 -11.57 -18.11 -14.42
CA SER A 69 -12.77 -17.68 -15.17
C SER A 69 -12.73 -18.10 -16.65
N MET A 70 -13.86 -18.06 -17.33
CA MET A 70 -13.85 -18.12 -18.79
C MET A 70 -13.09 -16.91 -19.39
N PRO A 71 -12.58 -17.00 -20.62
CA PRO A 71 -12.02 -15.84 -21.31
C PRO A 71 -13.10 -14.78 -21.54
N GLU A 72 -13.05 -13.70 -20.78
CA GLU A 72 -14.00 -12.58 -20.85
C GLU A 72 -13.29 -11.23 -20.66
N PRO A 73 -13.86 -10.11 -21.13
CA PRO A 73 -13.17 -8.81 -21.11
C PRO A 73 -12.94 -8.21 -19.72
N SER A 74 -13.77 -8.56 -18.73
CA SER A 74 -13.70 -7.99 -17.37
C SER A 74 -14.18 -9.02 -16.35
N PRO A 75 -13.43 -10.13 -16.16
CA PRO A 75 -13.78 -11.16 -15.20
C PRO A 75 -13.73 -10.59 -13.79
N TRP A 76 -14.62 -11.07 -12.93
CA TRP A 76 -14.62 -10.69 -11.53
C TRP A 76 -14.76 -11.91 -10.63
N TRP A 77 -14.16 -11.79 -9.46
CA TRP A 77 -14.30 -12.73 -8.36
C TRP A 77 -14.64 -11.92 -7.10
N LEU A 78 -15.61 -12.41 -6.33
CA LEU A 78 -16.19 -11.73 -5.19
C LEU A 78 -16.23 -12.64 -3.98
N LEU A 79 -15.70 -12.16 -2.87
CA LEU A 79 -15.75 -12.80 -1.56
C LEU A 79 -16.80 -12.15 -0.66
N ASP A 80 -17.75 -12.92 -0.14
CA ASP A 80 -18.68 -12.45 0.89
C ASP A 80 -18.18 -12.84 2.29
N LEU A 81 -17.71 -11.84 3.05
CA LEU A 81 -17.20 -12.02 4.42
C LEU A 81 -18.31 -12.24 5.46
N HIS A 82 -19.60 -12.12 5.08
CA HIS A 82 -20.80 -12.21 5.92
C HIS A 82 -20.91 -11.19 7.07
N SER A 83 -19.85 -10.42 7.34
CA SER A 83 -19.78 -9.38 8.37
C SER A 83 -18.84 -8.27 7.91
N THR A 84 -19.11 -7.03 8.31
CA THR A 84 -18.21 -5.89 8.07
C THR A 84 -16.96 -6.08 8.91
N GLN A 85 -15.80 -6.14 8.25
CA GLN A 85 -14.50 -6.30 8.89
C GLN A 85 -13.50 -5.31 8.31
N ARG A 86 -12.51 -4.95 9.12
CA ARG A 86 -11.39 -4.13 8.64
C ARG A 86 -10.39 -5.02 7.91
N ILE A 87 -10.23 -4.80 6.61
CA ILE A 87 -9.25 -5.49 5.78
C ILE A 87 -7.90 -4.79 5.89
N HIS A 88 -6.90 -5.53 6.38
CA HIS A 88 -5.53 -5.06 6.52
C HIS A 88 -4.66 -5.44 5.32
N ASP A 89 -4.77 -6.67 4.83
CA ASP A 89 -3.99 -7.21 3.73
C ASP A 89 -4.85 -8.12 2.87
N VAL A 90 -4.55 -8.18 1.58
CA VAL A 90 -5.16 -9.10 0.61
C VAL A 90 -4.04 -9.86 -0.07
N GLN A 91 -3.99 -11.17 0.16
CA GLN A 91 -3.02 -12.06 -0.48
C GLN A 91 -3.72 -12.83 -1.60
N ILE A 92 -3.15 -12.77 -2.80
CA ILE A 92 -3.58 -13.54 -3.95
C ILE A 92 -2.44 -14.46 -4.34
N LEU A 93 -2.75 -15.73 -4.50
CA LEU A 93 -1.82 -16.75 -4.94
C LEU A 93 -2.14 -17.09 -6.40
N SER A 94 -1.13 -17.01 -7.26
CA SER A 94 -1.26 -17.38 -8.66
C SER A 94 -0.72 -18.79 -8.90
N ARG A 95 -1.11 -19.39 -10.03
CA ARG A 95 -0.54 -20.64 -10.49
C ARG A 95 0.96 -20.49 -10.75
N ARG A 96 1.75 -21.47 -10.33
CA ARG A 96 3.23 -21.44 -10.40
C ARG A 96 3.78 -21.94 -11.75
N GLU A 97 3.11 -22.91 -12.35
CA GLU A 97 3.66 -23.72 -13.45
C GLU A 97 3.45 -23.10 -14.85
N CYS A 98 2.45 -22.23 -15.02
CA CYS A 98 2.10 -21.61 -16.30
C CYS A 98 1.18 -20.41 -16.13
N CYS A 99 0.97 -19.70 -17.24
CA CYS A 99 -0.23 -18.88 -17.43
C CYS A 99 -0.24 -17.57 -16.60
N SER A 100 0.93 -17.21 -16.06
CA SER A 100 1.16 -16.02 -15.23
C SER A 100 0.93 -14.73 -16.04
N GLU A 101 1.15 -14.80 -17.36
CA GLU A 101 0.89 -13.71 -18.31
C GLU A 101 -0.58 -13.29 -18.35
N ARG A 102 -1.51 -14.13 -17.87
CA ARG A 102 -2.94 -13.83 -17.82
C ARG A 102 -3.34 -13.02 -16.59
N PHE A 103 -2.51 -12.99 -15.56
CA PHE A 103 -2.81 -12.30 -14.31
C PHE A 103 -2.20 -10.89 -14.35
N HIS A 104 -2.94 -9.95 -14.94
CA HIS A 104 -2.56 -8.56 -15.11
C HIS A 104 -3.79 -7.65 -15.01
N ASN A 105 -3.59 -6.34 -14.84
CA ASN A 105 -4.65 -5.34 -14.72
C ASN A 105 -5.73 -5.66 -13.66
N VAL A 106 -5.31 -6.07 -12.48
CA VAL A 106 -6.20 -6.44 -11.36
C VAL A 106 -6.57 -5.22 -10.54
N GLU A 107 -7.87 -5.04 -10.28
CA GLU A 107 -8.38 -4.08 -9.30
C GLU A 107 -8.97 -4.84 -8.10
N ILE A 108 -8.49 -4.51 -6.90
CA ILE A 108 -9.06 -5.02 -5.65
C ILE A 108 -9.98 -3.94 -5.10
N ARG A 109 -11.23 -4.29 -4.81
CA ARG A 109 -12.25 -3.37 -4.30
C ARG A 109 -12.91 -3.95 -3.05
N VAL A 110 -13.22 -3.09 -2.08
CA VAL A 110 -13.85 -3.47 -0.81
C VAL A 110 -15.06 -2.57 -0.56
N GLY A 111 -16.18 -3.16 -0.15
CA GLY A 111 -17.42 -2.43 0.09
C GLY A 111 -18.43 -3.26 0.88
N ASP A 112 -19.41 -2.57 1.49
CA ASP A 112 -20.40 -3.19 2.41
C ASP A 112 -21.67 -3.65 1.70
N ARG A 113 -21.82 -3.39 0.40
CA ARG A 113 -23.00 -3.83 -0.35
C ARG A 113 -22.88 -5.32 -0.67
N ARG A 114 -24.00 -6.04 -0.58
CA ARG A 114 -24.10 -7.43 -1.02
C ARG A 114 -24.76 -7.47 -2.39
N ARG A 115 -23.96 -7.51 -3.45
CA ARG A 115 -24.43 -7.66 -4.82
C ARG A 115 -23.49 -8.57 -5.60
N HIS A 116 -24.06 -9.46 -6.41
CA HIS A 116 -23.33 -10.39 -7.27
C HIS A 116 -23.60 -10.08 -8.76
N ASP A 117 -23.99 -8.83 -9.06
CA ASP A 117 -24.37 -8.35 -10.40
C ASP A 117 -23.17 -7.83 -11.21
N GLY A 118 -21.96 -7.86 -10.63
CA GLY A 118 -20.73 -7.36 -11.25
C GLY A 118 -20.56 -5.84 -11.23
N ASP A 119 -21.49 -5.08 -10.62
CA ASP A 119 -21.34 -3.63 -10.47
C ASP A 119 -20.67 -3.26 -9.15
N PHE A 120 -19.35 -3.07 -9.21
CA PHE A 120 -18.52 -2.66 -8.08
C PHE A 120 -18.20 -1.16 -8.06
N SER A 121 -18.94 -0.34 -8.82
CA SER A 121 -18.70 1.12 -8.90
C SER A 121 -18.81 1.83 -7.55
N SER A 122 -19.68 1.32 -6.66
CA SER A 122 -19.88 1.84 -5.31
C SER A 122 -18.84 1.35 -4.29
N TYR A 123 -17.95 0.44 -4.66
CA TYR A 123 -16.94 -0.11 -3.78
C TYR A 123 -15.69 0.76 -3.80
N THR A 124 -15.06 0.88 -2.65
CA THR A 124 -13.79 1.60 -2.52
C THR A 124 -12.70 0.80 -3.22
N LEU A 125 -11.95 1.46 -4.10
CA LEU A 125 -10.73 0.88 -4.66
C LEU A 125 -9.73 0.65 -3.53
N PHE A 126 -9.46 -0.62 -3.24
CA PHE A 126 -8.49 -1.03 -2.25
C PHE A 126 -7.09 -0.98 -2.85
N SER A 127 -6.81 -1.68 -3.95
CA SER A 127 -5.49 -1.60 -4.59
C SER A 127 -5.58 -1.91 -6.08
N LYS A 128 -4.51 -1.61 -6.82
CA LYS A 128 -4.35 -1.95 -8.23
C LYS A 128 -3.04 -2.69 -8.45
N TYR A 129 -3.08 -3.62 -9.39
CA TYR A 129 -1.91 -4.34 -9.84
C TYR A 129 -1.91 -4.38 -11.37
N ALA A 130 -0.90 -3.79 -11.99
CA ALA A 130 -0.80 -3.73 -13.44
C ALA A 130 -0.39 -5.10 -14.04
N GLY A 131 0.44 -5.86 -13.33
CA GLY A 131 1.00 -7.12 -13.84
C GLY A 131 1.92 -6.95 -15.05
N PRO A 132 2.21 -8.05 -15.77
CA PRO A 132 1.78 -9.42 -15.46
C PRO A 132 2.55 -10.03 -14.28
N TYR A 133 2.01 -11.11 -13.73
CA TYR A 133 2.77 -12.00 -12.85
C TYR A 133 3.87 -12.72 -13.62
N THR A 134 5.04 -12.93 -12.99
CA THR A 134 6.11 -13.76 -13.56
C THR A 134 6.12 -15.15 -12.90
N PRO A 135 6.56 -16.22 -13.61
CA PRO A 135 6.48 -17.60 -13.10
C PRO A 135 7.27 -17.88 -11.80
N ASP A 136 8.25 -17.03 -11.48
CA ASP A 136 9.03 -17.07 -10.25
C ASP A 136 8.33 -16.38 -9.06
N GLN A 137 7.18 -15.73 -9.30
CA GLN A 137 6.38 -15.02 -8.32
C GLN A 137 5.11 -15.84 -8.06
N GLY A 138 4.91 -16.28 -6.82
CA GLY A 138 3.75 -17.10 -6.43
C GLY A 138 2.67 -16.33 -5.68
N ARG A 139 3.02 -15.17 -5.11
CA ARG A 139 2.15 -14.44 -4.17
C ARG A 139 2.18 -12.92 -4.38
N LEU A 140 1.00 -12.32 -4.46
CA LEU A 140 0.74 -10.90 -4.51
C LEU A 140 0.10 -10.54 -3.20
N SER A 141 0.82 -9.79 -2.37
CA SER A 141 0.25 -9.22 -1.16
C SER A 141 0.00 -7.75 -1.40
N CYS A 142 -1.27 -7.38 -1.31
CA CYS A 142 -1.74 -6.01 -1.37
C CYS A 142 -2.11 -5.62 0.05
N ALA A 143 -1.17 -5.00 0.75
CA ALA A 143 -1.43 -4.49 2.06
C ALA A 143 -2.11 -3.12 1.92
N ARG A 144 -3.09 -2.87 2.79
CA ARG A 144 -3.39 -1.50 3.16
C ARG A 144 -2.14 -1.00 3.86
N GLY A 145 -1.33 -0.20 3.18
CA GLY A 145 -0.26 0.51 3.85
C GLY A 145 -0.88 1.18 5.07
N ASP A 146 -0.32 0.95 6.26
CA ASP A 146 -0.53 1.86 7.38
C ASP A 146 0.10 3.17 6.94
N GLY A 147 -0.58 3.88 6.03
CA GLY A 147 0.04 4.89 5.18
C GLY A 147 0.79 5.86 6.06
N VAL A 148 2.05 6.11 5.71
CA VAL A 148 2.88 7.04 6.46
C VAL A 148 2.16 8.39 6.48
N SER A 149 1.75 8.84 7.67
CA SER A 149 1.07 10.12 7.83
C SER A 149 2.01 11.14 8.43
N VAL A 150 1.96 12.36 7.91
CA VAL A 150 2.83 13.46 8.34
C VAL A 150 1.96 14.59 8.87
N ASP A 151 2.11 14.93 10.16
CA ASP A 151 1.52 16.15 10.70
C ASP A 151 2.56 17.28 10.66
N VAL A 152 2.20 18.37 9.98
CA VAL A 152 3.06 19.56 9.81
C VAL A 152 2.52 20.68 10.68
N THR A 153 3.33 21.20 11.59
CA THR A 153 2.97 22.30 12.49
C THR A 153 3.81 23.53 12.17
N VAL A 154 3.17 24.62 11.74
CA VAL A 154 3.83 25.90 11.43
C VAL A 154 3.55 26.91 12.53
N ARG A 155 4.54 27.75 12.86
CA ARG A 155 4.45 28.82 13.84
C ARG A 155 4.87 30.16 13.22
N GLY A 156 4.14 31.22 13.54
CA GLY A 156 4.43 32.57 13.09
C GLY A 156 3.45 33.59 13.68
N PRO A 157 3.63 34.89 13.38
CA PRO A 157 2.65 35.91 13.73
C PRO A 157 1.32 35.63 13.03
N VAL A 158 0.22 36.00 13.69
CA VAL A 158 -1.11 35.96 13.07
C VAL A 158 -1.26 37.23 12.24
N ASP A 159 -1.58 37.08 10.96
CA ASP A 159 -1.86 38.21 10.08
C ASP A 159 -3.12 38.96 10.55
N GLU A 160 -3.02 40.28 10.71
CA GLU A 160 -4.08 41.10 11.32
C GLU A 160 -5.34 41.21 10.46
N VAL A 161 -5.23 40.97 9.14
CA VAL A 161 -6.33 41.09 8.19
C VAL A 161 -7.05 39.77 8.03
N THR A 162 -6.29 38.69 7.84
CA THR A 162 -6.82 37.35 7.53
C THR A 162 -7.05 36.49 8.78
N GLY A 163 -6.41 36.81 9.91
CA GLY A 163 -6.49 36.04 11.15
C GLY A 163 -5.81 34.66 11.08
N MET A 164 -4.96 34.43 10.07
CA MET A 164 -4.25 33.17 9.85
C MET A 164 -2.74 33.35 10.02
N VAL A 165 -2.05 32.27 10.40
CA VAL A 165 -0.57 32.23 10.36
C VAL A 165 -0.08 32.01 8.92
N ILE A 166 -0.77 31.13 8.18
CA ILE A 166 -0.55 30.87 6.76
C ILE A 166 -1.86 30.39 6.15
N ASN A 167 -2.09 30.69 4.87
CA ASN A 167 -3.20 30.10 4.13
C ASN A 167 -2.95 28.60 3.94
N VAL A 168 -3.94 27.77 4.29
CA VAL A 168 -3.85 26.31 4.18
C VAL A 168 -3.61 25.86 2.73
N SER A 169 -4.08 26.62 1.74
CA SER A 169 -3.87 26.32 0.32
C SER A 169 -2.40 26.44 -0.08
N ASP A 170 -1.72 27.46 0.42
CA ASP A 170 -0.29 27.69 0.14
C ASP A 170 0.56 26.64 0.85
N LEU A 171 0.23 26.33 2.11
CA LEU A 171 0.88 25.26 2.86
C LEU A 171 0.72 23.90 2.17
N LYS A 172 -0.47 23.63 1.60
CA LYS A 172 -0.73 22.39 0.85
C LYS A 172 0.18 22.26 -0.37
N VAL A 173 0.44 23.34 -1.10
CA VAL A 173 1.33 23.33 -2.27
C VAL A 173 2.76 22.99 -1.84
N ILE A 174 3.25 23.59 -0.75
CA ILE A 174 4.59 23.32 -0.20
C ILE A 174 4.71 21.84 0.22
N ILE A 175 3.72 21.32 0.96
CA ILE A 175 3.72 19.92 1.40
C ILE A 175 3.65 18.97 0.21
N GLN A 176 2.85 19.29 -0.82
CA GLN A 176 2.75 18.48 -2.03
C GLN A 176 4.11 18.38 -2.74
N GLU A 177 4.83 19.49 -2.85
CA GLU A 177 6.15 19.50 -3.50
C GLU A 177 7.19 18.72 -2.70
N VAL A 178 7.31 18.98 -1.40
CA VAL A 178 8.38 18.39 -0.58
C VAL A 178 8.07 16.95 -0.22
N VAL A 179 6.86 16.67 0.27
CA VAL A 179 6.51 15.35 0.82
C VAL A 179 6.03 14.43 -0.30
N MET A 180 5.01 14.84 -1.03
CA MET A 180 4.35 13.93 -1.98
C MET A 180 5.24 13.69 -3.21
N ASN A 181 5.74 14.74 -3.87
CA ASN A 181 6.53 14.55 -5.08
C ASN A 181 7.89 13.89 -4.82
N THR A 182 8.43 13.99 -3.60
CA THR A 182 9.72 13.39 -3.24
C THR A 182 9.60 11.98 -2.69
N PHE A 183 8.58 11.68 -1.87
CA PHE A 183 8.52 10.41 -1.13
C PHE A 183 7.34 9.51 -1.53
N ASP A 184 6.26 10.05 -2.11
CA ASP A 184 5.10 9.22 -2.46
C ASP A 184 5.45 8.28 -3.62
N HIS A 185 5.10 6.99 -3.47
CA HIS A 185 5.36 5.93 -4.45
C HIS A 185 6.83 5.77 -4.90
N LYS A 186 7.78 6.15 -4.04
CA LYS A 186 9.22 6.10 -4.33
C LYS A 186 9.97 5.20 -3.36
N ASN A 187 11.01 4.55 -3.85
CA ASN A 187 11.98 3.89 -3.00
C ASN A 187 12.91 4.97 -2.42
N VAL A 188 12.85 5.19 -1.10
CA VAL A 188 13.60 6.27 -0.44
C VAL A 188 15.10 6.17 -0.71
N ASP A 189 15.69 4.97 -0.67
CA ASP A 189 17.13 4.77 -0.83
C ASP A 189 17.62 4.98 -2.28
N LEU A 190 16.75 4.78 -3.28
CA LEU A 190 17.12 4.80 -4.70
C LEU A 190 16.63 6.05 -5.44
N ASP A 191 15.45 6.53 -5.09
CA ASP A 191 14.73 7.56 -5.84
C ASP A 191 14.84 8.94 -5.18
N VAL A 192 15.21 9.03 -3.90
CA VAL A 192 15.40 10.29 -3.20
C VAL A 192 16.90 10.64 -3.20
N PRO A 193 17.33 11.68 -3.93
CA PRO A 193 18.75 11.98 -4.14
C PRO A 193 19.54 12.15 -2.84
N VAL A 194 18.93 12.75 -1.81
CA VAL A 194 19.58 12.91 -0.50
C VAL A 194 19.99 11.56 0.08
N PHE A 195 19.12 10.55 0.07
CA PHE A 195 19.43 9.24 0.64
C PHE A 195 20.38 8.45 -0.26
N ARG A 196 20.15 8.48 -1.57
CA ARG A 196 20.99 7.77 -2.55
C ARG A 196 22.42 8.31 -2.60
N ASP A 197 22.56 9.63 -2.74
CA ASP A 197 23.86 10.25 -3.08
C ASP A 197 24.73 10.47 -1.83
N THR A 198 24.12 10.63 -0.65
CA THR A 198 24.86 10.78 0.62
C THR A 198 25.01 9.47 1.39
N ASN A 199 24.37 8.39 0.93
CA ASN A 199 24.29 7.10 1.62
C ASN A 199 23.73 7.24 3.06
N LEU A 200 22.81 8.18 3.25
CA LEU A 200 22.08 8.38 4.50
C LEU A 200 21.10 7.23 4.70
N VAL A 201 21.03 6.70 5.92
CA VAL A 201 20.10 5.62 6.25
C VAL A 201 18.66 6.16 6.26
N SER A 202 17.75 5.51 5.55
CA SER A 202 16.33 5.86 5.41
C SER A 202 15.46 5.55 6.64
N THR A 203 15.94 5.88 7.84
CA THR A 203 15.14 5.73 9.07
C THR A 203 14.06 6.80 9.16
N ALA A 204 12.99 6.54 9.93
CA ALA A 204 11.91 7.49 10.16
C ALA A 204 12.41 8.84 10.70
N GLU A 205 13.45 8.84 11.53
CA GLU A 205 14.12 10.04 12.04
C GLU A 205 14.77 10.86 10.93
N ASN A 206 15.57 10.22 10.07
CA ASN A 206 16.24 10.92 8.97
C ASN A 206 15.24 11.42 7.91
N ILE A 207 14.18 10.66 7.65
CA ILE A 207 13.09 11.09 6.77
C ILE A 207 12.40 12.35 7.34
N ALA A 208 12.11 12.37 8.66
CA ALA A 208 11.52 13.53 9.30
C ALA A 208 12.44 14.78 9.23
N VAL A 209 13.75 14.60 9.33
CA VAL A 209 14.75 15.68 9.17
C VAL A 209 14.72 16.23 7.74
N VAL A 210 14.81 15.36 6.73
CA VAL A 210 14.82 15.79 5.32
C VAL A 210 13.52 16.50 4.94
N MET A 211 12.36 15.99 5.41
CA MET A 211 11.07 16.68 5.20
C MET A 211 11.04 18.05 5.88
N TYR A 212 11.61 18.17 7.08
CA TYR A 212 11.62 19.42 7.82
C TYR A 212 12.45 20.48 7.11
N ASP A 213 13.66 20.12 6.70
CA ASP A 213 14.57 21.04 6.03
C ASP A 213 13.96 21.51 4.69
N GLY A 214 13.42 20.58 3.89
CA GLY A 214 12.76 20.92 2.62
C GLY A 214 11.53 21.81 2.78
N ILE A 215 10.68 21.58 3.80
CA ILE A 215 9.52 22.44 4.05
C ILE A 215 9.98 23.81 4.57
N GLN A 216 10.96 23.86 5.48
CA GLN A 216 11.44 25.12 6.07
C GLN A 216 12.07 26.06 5.02
N GLU A 217 12.72 25.52 4.00
CA GLU A 217 13.29 26.29 2.88
C GLU A 217 12.23 26.95 1.99
N LEU A 218 11.07 26.31 1.83
CA LEU A 218 9.97 26.80 0.99
C LEU A 218 8.95 27.65 1.75
N LEU A 219 9.03 27.70 3.08
CA LEU A 219 8.12 28.52 3.87
C LEU A 219 8.38 30.03 3.64
N PRO A 220 7.32 30.84 3.53
CA PRO A 220 7.45 32.30 3.44
C PRO A 220 8.25 32.89 4.62
N GLY A 221 8.99 33.96 4.34
CA GLY A 221 9.79 34.65 5.36
C GLY A 221 8.95 35.11 6.56
N GLY A 222 9.48 34.92 7.77
CA GLY A 222 8.79 35.23 9.03
C GLY A 222 7.98 34.07 9.62
N LEU A 223 7.80 32.98 8.87
CA LEU A 223 7.23 31.73 9.37
C LEU A 223 8.35 30.73 9.70
N LYS A 224 8.13 29.94 10.74
CA LYS A 224 9.02 28.84 11.12
C LYS A 224 8.22 27.56 11.20
N LEU A 225 8.77 26.50 10.65
CA LEU A 225 8.28 25.17 10.93
C LEU A 225 8.55 24.88 12.41
N HIS A 226 7.54 24.38 13.11
CA HIS A 226 7.65 24.11 14.55
C HIS A 226 7.83 22.62 14.82
N ARG A 227 7.14 21.76 14.07
CA ARG A 227 7.19 20.32 14.25
C ARG A 227 6.78 19.59 12.97
N ILE A 228 7.51 18.53 12.67
CA ILE A 228 7.04 17.41 11.83
C ILE A 228 6.81 16.21 12.73
N ARG A 229 5.63 15.61 12.62
CA ARG A 229 5.32 14.31 13.22
C ARG A 229 5.13 13.29 12.12
N LEU A 230 6.06 12.35 12.01
CA LEU A 230 6.00 11.23 11.08
C LEU A 230 5.43 10.00 11.79
N HIS A 231 4.29 9.51 11.33
CA HIS A 231 3.73 8.24 11.78
C HIS A 231 4.11 7.19 10.74
N GLU A 232 5.11 6.38 11.07
CA GLU A 232 5.55 5.27 10.20
C GLU A 232 4.54 4.12 10.24
N THR A 233 4.01 3.85 11.44
CA THR A 233 2.89 2.91 11.67
C THR A 233 2.02 3.46 12.79
N GLY A 234 0.90 2.80 13.11
CA GLY A 234 0.05 3.20 14.25
C GLY A 234 0.73 3.13 15.63
N LYS A 235 1.95 2.59 15.74
CA LYS A 235 2.72 2.48 16.99
C LYS A 235 4.07 3.21 16.96
N ASN A 236 4.59 3.50 15.78
CA ASN A 236 5.88 4.16 15.60
C ASN A 236 5.65 5.59 15.13
N VAL A 237 6.03 6.54 15.97
CA VAL A 237 5.86 7.97 15.72
C VAL A 237 7.17 8.67 16.04
N VAL A 238 7.63 9.51 15.12
CA VAL A 238 8.78 10.38 15.31
C VAL A 238 8.31 11.83 15.31
N ASP A 239 8.70 12.59 16.32
CA ASP A 239 8.55 14.04 16.36
C ASP A 239 9.92 14.69 16.13
N TYR A 240 10.02 15.56 15.12
CA TYR A 240 11.19 16.40 14.89
C TYR A 240 10.81 17.88 14.94
N TYR A 241 11.56 18.66 15.73
CA TYR A 241 11.28 20.07 16.03
C TYR A 241 12.27 21.04 15.37
N GLY A 242 13.15 20.53 14.50
CA GLY A 242 14.31 21.27 14.00
C GLY A 242 15.44 21.33 15.02
N ASN A 243 16.65 21.63 14.55
CA ASN A 243 17.76 21.95 15.42
C ASN A 243 17.50 23.33 16.04
N SER A 244 17.20 23.33 17.34
CA SER A 244 17.08 24.56 18.12
C SER A 244 18.45 25.23 18.24
N GLU A 245 18.61 26.38 17.59
CA GLU A 245 19.36 27.49 18.18
C GLU A 245 18.45 28.27 19.14
#